data_AF-A0A520H1X4-F1
#
_entry.id   AF-A0A520H1X4-F1
#
_cell.length_a   1.000
_cell.length_b   1.000
_cell.length_c   1.000
_cell.angle_alpha   90.00
_cell.angle_beta   90.00
_cell.angle_gamma   90.00
#
_symmetry.space_group_name_H-M   'P 1'
#
loop_
_entity.id
_entity.type
_entity.pdbx_description
1 polymer ?
#
loop_
_entity_poly.entity_id
_entity_poly.type
_entity_poly.pdbx_seq_one_letter_code
_entity_poly.pdbx_strand_id
1 'polypeptide(L)'
;MTTHDTLMLVARVCLVAMFPFSALDKVLHWDDALAQADSSFLPGGPVLLIGAIAVETVAPVCIVAQWHAVGAALVLAAFCAVTALLYHPFWKHGDLWAAGASVDRGHFWDFTKNFGLVGGLLLVALGTGIA
;
A
#
# COMPACT_ATOMS: atom_id res chain seq x y z
N MET A 1 -16.35 -22.32 -11.27
CA MET A 1 -14.97 -21.87 -10.98
C MET A 1 -14.10 -23.08 -10.82
N THR A 2 -12.98 -23.12 -11.51
CA THR A 2 -11.96 -24.16 -11.32
C THR A 2 -11.17 -23.89 -10.03
N THR A 3 -10.44 -24.87 -9.51
CA THR A 3 -9.55 -24.68 -8.35
C THR A 3 -8.52 -23.58 -8.58
N HIS A 4 -8.04 -23.45 -9.83
CA HIS A 4 -7.11 -22.40 -10.24
C HIS A 4 -7.74 -21.01 -10.09
N ASP A 5 -8.95 -20.81 -10.61
CA ASP A 5 -9.68 -19.52 -10.51
C ASP A 5 -9.90 -19.11 -9.05
N THR A 6 -10.25 -20.08 -8.20
CA THR A 6 -10.44 -19.85 -6.75
C THR A 6 -9.15 -19.41 -6.08
N LEU A 7 -8.02 -20.07 -6.37
CA LEU A 7 -6.72 -19.71 -5.81
C LEU A 7 -6.27 -18.31 -6.28
N MET A 8 -6.49 -17.96 -7.54
CA MET A 8 -6.20 -16.62 -8.05
C MET A 8 -7.05 -15.54 -7.39
N LEU A 9 -8.33 -15.83 -7.11
CA LEU A 9 -9.20 -14.91 -6.36
C LEU A 9 -8.68 -14.71 -4.93
N VAL A 10 -8.39 -15.80 -4.22
CA VAL A 10 -7.86 -15.75 -2.85
C VAL A 10 -6.55 -14.96 -2.81
N ALA A 11 -5.63 -15.21 -3.75
CA ALA A 11 -4.37 -14.48 -3.83
C ALA A 11 -4.58 -12.97 -3.98
N ARG A 12 -5.48 -12.55 -4.88
CA ARG A 12 -5.81 -11.13 -5.08
C ARG A 12 -6.46 -10.51 -3.85
N VAL A 13 -7.39 -11.21 -3.21
CA VAL A 13 -8.03 -10.75 -1.97
C VAL A 13 -6.98 -10.57 -0.87
N CYS A 14 -6.14 -11.58 -0.61
CA CYS A 14 -5.08 -11.49 0.40
C CYS A 14 -4.11 -10.34 0.12
N LEU A 15 -3.77 -10.10 -1.15
CA LEU A 15 -2.87 -9.02 -1.56
C LEU A 15 -3.43 -7.64 -1.23
N VAL A 16 -4.74 -7.44 -1.38
CA VAL A 16 -5.37 -6.11 -1.24
C VAL A 16 -6.21 -5.93 0.03
N ALA A 17 -6.38 -6.97 0.84
CA ALA A 17 -7.27 -6.97 2.01
C ALA A 17 -6.93 -5.89 3.04
N MET A 18 -5.66 -5.49 3.16
CA MET A 18 -5.23 -4.48 4.12
C MET A 18 -5.74 -3.07 3.79
N PHE A 19 -5.88 -2.73 2.50
CA PHE A 19 -6.15 -1.35 2.08
C PHE A 19 -7.53 -0.81 2.52
N PRO A 20 -8.64 -1.57 2.47
CA PRO A 20 -9.91 -1.11 3.02
C PRO A 20 -9.85 -0.79 4.53
N PHE A 21 -9.10 -1.58 5.31
CA PHE A 21 -8.90 -1.29 6.73
C PHE A 21 -8.02 -0.05 6.93
N SER A 22 -6.97 0.10 6.11
CA SER A 22 -6.10 1.29 6.07
C SER A 22 -6.87 2.57 5.73
N ALA A 23 -7.82 2.49 4.80
CA ALA A 23 -8.67 3.61 4.43
C ALA A 23 -9.68 3.96 5.54
N LEU A 24 -10.30 2.93 6.15
CA LEU A 24 -11.22 3.12 7.27
C LEU A 24 -10.52 3.78 8.46
N ASP A 25 -9.31 3.34 8.78
CA ASP A 25 -8.50 3.92 9.84
C ASP A 25 -8.23 5.41 9.60
N LYS A 26 -7.90 5.80 8.37
CA LYS A 26 -7.72 7.21 7.98
C LYS A 26 -8.99 8.06 8.08
N VAL A 27 -10.15 7.47 7.84
CA VAL A 27 -11.45 8.17 7.99
C VAL A 27 -11.79 8.35 9.46
N LEU A 28 -11.52 7.35 10.30
CA LEU A 28 -11.79 7.41 11.74
C LEU A 28 -10.80 8.31 12.50
N HIS A 29 -9.52 8.27 12.10
CA HIS A 29 -8.42 9.01 12.72
C HIS A 29 -7.88 10.08 11.77
N TRP A 30 -8.79 10.94 11.29
CA TRP A 30 -8.48 11.94 10.26
C TRP A 30 -7.33 12.88 10.64
N ASP A 31 -7.34 13.41 11.87
CA ASP A 31 -6.34 14.39 12.31
C ASP A 31 -4.93 13.78 12.36
N ASP A 32 -4.80 12.52 12.80
CA ASP A 32 -3.53 11.79 12.82
C ASP A 32 -3.04 11.50 11.40
N ALA A 33 -3.94 11.07 10.51
CA ALA A 33 -3.62 10.81 9.11
C ALA A 33 -3.23 12.10 8.37
N LEU A 34 -3.87 13.22 8.70
CA LEU A 34 -3.53 14.54 8.16
C LEU A 34 -2.15 15.01 8.65
N ALA A 35 -1.87 14.87 9.95
CA ALA A 35 -0.56 15.18 10.51
C ALA A 35 0.54 14.33 9.87
N GLN A 36 0.27 13.05 9.59
CA GLN A 36 1.18 12.20 8.83
C GLN A 36 1.39 12.72 7.41
N ALA A 37 0.32 13.05 6.68
CA ALA A 37 0.43 13.59 5.32
C ALA A 37 1.26 14.88 5.25
N ASP A 38 1.04 15.79 6.20
CA ASP A 38 1.74 17.07 6.33
C ASP A 38 3.20 16.92 6.82
N SER A 39 3.59 15.75 7.34
CA SER A 39 4.99 15.47 7.72
C SER A 39 5.91 15.24 6.51
N SER A 40 5.34 15.02 5.33
CA SER A 40 6.09 14.85 4.08
C SER A 40 6.44 16.22 3.46
N PHE A 41 7.32 16.22 2.46
CA PHE A 41 7.62 17.44 1.69
C PHE A 41 6.55 17.76 0.63
N LEU A 42 5.54 16.90 0.47
CA LEU A 42 4.51 17.10 -0.55
C LEU A 42 3.48 18.14 -0.08
N PRO A 43 3.14 19.12 -0.92
CA PRO A 43 2.14 20.12 -0.56
C PRO A 43 0.72 19.52 -0.58
N GLY A 44 -0.14 20.01 0.32
CA GLY A 44 -1.57 19.73 0.30
C GLY A 44 -2.00 18.44 1.01
N GLY A 45 -1.68 18.30 2.30
CA GLY A 45 -2.07 17.15 3.14
C GLY A 45 -3.50 16.65 2.95
N PRO A 46 -4.54 17.53 2.97
CA PRO A 46 -5.92 17.09 2.78
C PRO A 46 -6.17 16.42 1.42
N VAL A 47 -5.56 16.94 0.35
CA VAL A 47 -5.71 16.39 -1.00
C VAL A 47 -5.00 15.04 -1.12
N LEU A 48 -3.81 14.92 -0.54
CA LEU A 48 -3.05 13.66 -0.49
C LEU A 48 -3.82 12.60 0.32
N LEU A 49 -4.41 12.98 1.45
CA LEU A 49 -5.19 12.09 2.30
C LEU A 49 -6.45 11.58 1.60
N ILE A 50 -7.22 12.47 0.96
CA ILE A 50 -8.40 12.07 0.16
C ILE A 50 -7.98 11.17 -0.99
N GLY A 51 -6.89 11.50 -1.68
CA GLY A 51 -6.33 10.67 -2.75
C GLY A 51 -5.92 9.29 -2.27
N ALA A 52 -5.28 9.20 -1.10
CA ALA A 52 -4.91 7.94 -0.47
C ALA A 52 -6.14 7.08 -0.17
N ILE A 53 -7.15 7.66 0.49
CA ILE A 53 -8.41 6.95 0.80
C ILE A 53 -9.10 6.46 -0.49
N ALA A 54 -9.14 7.29 -1.54
CA ALA A 54 -9.73 6.90 -2.82
C ALA A 54 -8.98 5.72 -3.47
N VAL A 55 -7.64 5.75 -3.48
CA VAL A 55 -6.82 4.66 -4.04
C VAL A 55 -6.99 3.38 -3.20
N GLU A 56 -6.93 3.49 -1.88
CA GLU A 56 -7.05 2.35 -0.95
C GLU A 56 -8.45 1.74 -0.91
N THR A 57 -9.48 2.41 -1.43
CA THR A 57 -10.85 1.88 -1.52
C THR A 57 -11.17 1.35 -2.92
N VAL A 58 -10.85 2.12 -3.96
CA VAL A 58 -11.23 1.78 -5.35
C VAL A 58 -10.31 0.72 -5.94
N ALA A 59 -8.99 0.84 -5.78
CA ALA A 59 -8.05 -0.07 -6.42
C ALA A 59 -8.20 -1.54 -5.97
N PRO A 60 -8.38 -1.85 -4.67
CA PRO A 60 -8.66 -3.22 -4.22
C PRO A 60 -9.88 -3.84 -4.88
N VAL A 61 -10.97 -3.09 -5.00
CA VAL A 61 -12.21 -3.55 -5.63
C VAL A 61 -11.98 -3.86 -7.10
N CYS A 62 -11.33 -2.96 -7.83
CA CYS A 62 -10.95 -3.16 -9.23
C CYS A 62 -10.08 -4.41 -9.42
N ILE A 63 -9.09 -4.63 -8.55
CA ILE A 63 -8.20 -5.80 -8.60
C ILE A 63 -8.96 -7.11 -8.34
N VAL A 64 -9.81 -7.16 -7.31
CA VAL A 64 -10.59 -8.37 -6.98
C VAL A 64 -11.66 -8.67 -8.02
N ALA A 65 -12.34 -7.64 -8.55
CA ALA A 65 -13.35 -7.78 -9.59
C ALA A 65 -12.76 -8.00 -11.00
N GLN A 66 -11.44 -7.88 -11.17
CA GLN A 66 -10.75 -7.84 -12.48
C GLN A 66 -11.19 -6.70 -13.41
N TRP A 67 -11.81 -5.65 -12.86
CA TRP A 67 -12.23 -4.50 -13.64
C TRP A 67 -11.09 -3.47 -13.68
N HIS A 68 -10.48 -3.26 -14.85
CA HIS A 68 -9.27 -2.43 -15.02
C HIS A 68 -8.11 -2.81 -14.06
N ALA A 69 -7.94 -4.12 -13.80
CA ALA A 69 -7.00 -4.63 -12.81
C ALA A 69 -5.54 -4.19 -13.03
N VAL A 70 -5.07 -4.12 -14.28
CA VAL A 70 -3.71 -3.66 -14.60
C VAL A 70 -3.49 -2.23 -14.10
N GLY A 71 -4.37 -1.31 -14.49
CA GLY A 71 -4.27 0.09 -14.10
C GLY A 71 -4.40 0.29 -12.59
N ALA A 72 -5.37 -0.38 -11.97
CA ALA A 72 -5.56 -0.35 -10.52
C ALA A 72 -4.34 -0.89 -9.76
N ALA A 73 -3.75 -1.99 -10.23
CA ALA A 73 -2.55 -2.57 -9.64
C ALA A 73 -1.34 -1.65 -9.77
N LEU A 74 -1.13 -1.02 -10.93
CA LEU A 74 -0.03 -0.06 -11.13
C LEU A 74 -0.18 1.18 -10.24
N VAL A 75 -1.39 1.75 -10.14
CA VAL A 75 -1.67 2.89 -9.25
C VAL A 75 -1.43 2.52 -7.80
N LEU A 76 -1.92 1.37 -7.35
CA LEU A 76 -1.75 0.92 -5.98
C LEU A 76 -0.28 0.56 -5.67
N ALA A 77 0.46 0.02 -6.66
CA ALA A 77 1.89 -0.23 -6.54
C ALA A 77 2.68 1.08 -6.39
N ALA A 78 2.39 2.08 -7.23
CA ALA A 78 2.99 3.40 -7.12
C ALA A 78 2.68 4.03 -5.76
N PHE A 79 1.44 3.93 -5.29
CA PHE A 79 1.04 4.38 -3.96
C PHE A 79 1.88 3.73 -2.86
N CYS A 80 1.99 2.40 -2.81
CA CYS A 80 2.80 1.68 -1.82
C CYS A 80 4.29 2.08 -1.87
N ALA A 81 4.85 2.27 -3.06
CA ALA A 81 6.23 2.67 -3.22
C ALA A 81 6.47 4.09 -2.66
N VAL A 82 5.57 5.03 -3.00
CA VAL A 82 5.65 6.42 -2.52
C VAL A 82 5.45 6.48 -1.01
N THR A 83 4.45 5.81 -0.45
CA THR A 83 4.21 5.82 1.01
C THR A 83 5.38 5.22 1.78
N ALA A 84 5.97 4.13 1.30
CA ALA A 84 7.17 3.53 1.89
C ALA A 84 8.33 4.52 1.94
N LEU A 85 8.62 5.19 0.83
CA LEU A 85 9.74 6.14 0.73
C LEU A 85 9.54 7.39 1.58
N LEU A 86 8.30 7.88 1.70
CA LEU A 86 8.00 9.10 2.45
C LEU A 86 7.89 8.86 3.96
N TYR A 87 7.21 7.79 4.38
CA TYR A 87 6.80 7.61 5.77
C TYR A 87 7.57 6.53 6.51
N HIS A 88 8.35 5.70 5.80
CA HIS A 88 9.16 4.66 6.41
C HIS A 88 10.65 4.74 6.05
N PRO A 89 11.32 5.91 6.21
CA PRO A 89 12.75 6.04 5.99
C PRO A 89 13.55 5.39 7.13
N PHE A 90 13.69 4.07 7.07
CA PHE A 90 14.42 3.28 8.08
C PHE A 90 15.92 3.58 8.15
N TRP A 91 16.44 4.41 7.25
CA TRP A 91 17.85 4.81 7.22
C TRP A 91 18.11 6.14 7.93
N LYS A 92 17.10 6.73 8.58
CA LYS A 92 17.18 8.09 9.13
C LYS A 92 17.93 8.17 10.46
N HIS A 93 17.75 7.21 11.36
CA HIS A 93 18.33 7.27 12.72
C HIS A 93 19.61 6.44 12.85
N GLY A 94 19.83 5.48 11.96
CA GLY A 94 21.02 4.62 11.94
C GLY A 94 21.02 3.55 13.03
N ASP A 95 19.86 3.29 13.65
CA ASP A 95 19.73 2.37 14.80
C ASP A 95 19.26 0.96 14.41
N LEU A 96 19.11 0.68 13.11
CA LEU A 96 18.57 -0.57 12.58
C LEU A 96 19.22 -1.83 13.16
N TRP A 97 20.55 -1.80 13.34
CA TRP A 97 21.35 -2.93 13.82
C TRP A 97 21.73 -2.80 15.31
N ALA A 98 21.20 -1.79 16.01
CA ALA A 98 21.48 -1.60 17.43
C ALA A 98 20.78 -2.68 18.27
N ALA A 99 21.44 -3.11 19.35
CA ALA A 99 20.84 -3.95 20.37
C ALA A 99 19.82 -3.14 21.20
N GLY A 100 18.76 -3.80 21.69
CA GLY A 100 17.68 -3.13 22.41
C GLY A 100 16.61 -2.57 21.47
N ALA A 101 15.76 -1.64 21.93
CA ALA A 101 14.71 -1.03 21.12
C ALA A 101 15.30 -0.17 19.99
N SER A 102 14.72 -0.24 18.79
CA SER A 102 15.12 0.54 17.61
C SER A 102 13.89 1.06 16.89
N VAL A 103 13.93 2.34 16.54
CA VAL A 103 12.88 3.00 15.77
C VAL A 103 12.96 2.57 14.31
N ASP A 104 14.17 2.47 13.75
CA ASP A 104 14.37 2.12 12.35
C ASP A 104 13.90 0.69 12.03
N ARG A 105 13.95 -0.26 12.98
CA ARG A 105 13.41 -1.61 12.74
C ARG A 105 11.91 -1.60 12.44
N GLY A 106 11.13 -0.73 13.07
CA GLY A 106 9.70 -0.58 12.77
C GLY A 106 9.51 -0.12 11.32
N HIS A 107 10.14 1.00 10.97
CA HIS A 107 10.12 1.54 9.61
C HIS A 107 10.66 0.55 8.58
N PHE A 108 11.68 -0.24 8.90
CA PHE A 108 12.25 -1.22 7.98
C PHE A 108 11.24 -2.29 7.59
N TRP A 109 10.51 -2.83 8.57
CA TRP A 109 9.49 -3.84 8.29
C TRP A 109 8.31 -3.26 7.53
N ASP A 110 7.88 -2.04 7.83
CA ASP A 110 6.78 -1.40 7.11
C ASP A 110 7.18 -1.03 5.68
N PHE A 111 8.41 -0.55 5.48
CA PHE A 111 8.98 -0.31 4.15
C PHE A 111 9.02 -1.59 3.32
N THR A 112 9.56 -2.67 3.88
CA THR A 112 9.72 -3.95 3.16
C THR A 112 8.38 -4.63 2.89
N LYS A 113 7.41 -4.55 3.80
CA LYS A 113 6.02 -5.00 3.55
C LYS A 113 5.41 -4.25 2.37
N ASN A 114 5.55 -2.93 2.32
CA ASN A 114 5.05 -2.13 1.21
C ASN A 114 5.71 -2.53 -0.11
N PHE A 115 7.04 -2.74 -0.14
CA PHE A 115 7.72 -3.23 -1.35
C PHE A 115 7.33 -4.67 -1.72
N GLY A 116 7.00 -5.51 -0.74
CA GLY A 116 6.37 -6.82 -0.99
C GLY A 116 5.02 -6.69 -1.69
N LEU A 117 4.18 -5.74 -1.26
CA LEU A 117 2.92 -5.42 -1.93
C LEU A 117 3.15 -4.90 -3.35
N VAL A 118 4.12 -4.00 -3.56
CA VAL A 118 4.52 -3.54 -4.90
C VAL A 118 4.83 -4.71 -5.81
N GLY A 119 5.67 -5.66 -5.36
CA GLY A 119 6.01 -6.86 -6.13
C GLY A 119 4.77 -7.68 -6.50
N GLY A 120 3.89 -7.96 -5.53
CA GLY A 120 2.65 -8.68 -5.78
C GLY A 120 1.71 -7.97 -6.76
N LEU A 121 1.59 -6.64 -6.66
CA LEU A 121 0.76 -5.83 -7.54
C LEU A 121 1.33 -5.76 -8.97
N LEU A 122 2.65 -5.67 -9.12
CA LEU A 122 3.29 -5.78 -10.43
C LEU A 122 3.05 -7.15 -11.06
N LEU A 123 3.10 -8.25 -10.28
CA LEU A 123 2.75 -9.58 -10.78
C LEU A 123 1.29 -9.66 -11.23
N VAL A 124 0.35 -9.00 -10.54
CA VAL A 124 -1.04 -8.89 -11.01
C VAL A 124 -1.11 -8.11 -12.32
N ALA A 125 -0.42 -6.97 -12.43
CA ALA A 125 -0.42 -6.15 -13.64
C ALA A 125 0.16 -6.90 -14.85
N LEU A 126 1.25 -7.66 -14.65
CA LEU A 126 1.89 -8.45 -15.70
C LEU A 126 1.07 -9.69 -16.05
N GLY A 127 0.53 -10.40 -15.06
CA GLY A 127 -0.22 -11.64 -15.26
C GLY A 127 -1.62 -11.43 -15.86
N THR A 128 -2.18 -10.23 -15.76
CA THR A 128 -3.48 -9.88 -16.38
C THR A 128 -3.34 -9.39 -17.83
N GLY A 129 -2.12 -9.12 -18.30
CA GLY A 129 -1.83 -8.65 -19.66
C GLY A 129 -1.44 -9.74 -20.67
N ILE A 130 -1.44 -11.01 -20.28
CA ILE A 130 -1.09 -12.15 -21.14
C ILE A 130 -2.24 -13.18 -21.08
N ALA A 131 -3.28 -12.94 -21.87
CA ALA A 131 -4.35 -13.90 -22.13
C ALA A 131 -4.64 -13.91 -23.64
#